data_AF-A0A3D0RWC3-F1
#
_entry.id   AF-A0A3D0RWC3-F1
#
_cell.length_a   1.000
_cell.length_b   1.000
_cell.length_c   1.000
_cell.angle_alpha   90.00
_cell.angle_beta   90.00
_cell.angle_gamma   90.00
#
_symmetry.space_group_name_H-M   'P 1'
#
loop_
_entity.id
_entity.type
_entity.pdbx_description
1 polymer ?
#
loop_
_entity_poly.entity_id
_entity_poly.type
_entity_poly.pdbx_seq_one_letter_code
_entity_poly.pdbx_strand_id
1 'polypeptide(L)' 'YYTMEEFAELRDYGKEIGFQWVESNPLVRSSYHAAEQVRALSVVHRKLYGEQVGK' A
#
# COMPACT_ATOMS: atom_id res chain seq x y z
N TYR A 1 -23.73 0.08 -2.56
CA TYR A 1 -22.65 1.02 -2.19
C TYR A 1 -22.17 0.65 -0.81
N TYR A 2 -20.86 0.66 -0.58
CA TYR A 2 -20.29 0.40 0.75
C TYR A 2 -20.21 1.68 1.56
N THR A 3 -20.44 1.57 2.85
CA THR A 3 -20.20 2.60 3.86
C THR A 3 -18.70 2.77 4.10
N MET A 4 -18.31 3.89 4.71
CA MET A 4 -16.91 4.11 5.08
C MET A 4 -16.42 3.10 6.12
N GLU A 5 -17.30 2.56 6.96
CA GLU A 5 -17.00 1.53 7.95
C GLU A 5 -16.63 0.20 7.27
N GLU A 6 -17.42 -0.25 6.28
CA GLU A 6 -17.13 -1.47 5.53
C GLU A 6 -15.79 -1.38 4.79
N PHE A 7 -15.41 -0.20 4.29
CA PHE A 7 -14.07 -0.01 3.71
C PHE A 7 -12.96 -0.13 4.77
N ALA A 8 -13.18 0.37 5.99
CA ALA A 8 -12.24 0.23 7.09
C ALA A 8 -12.09 -1.24 7.52
N GLU A 9 -13.20 -1.97 7.66
CA GLU A 9 -13.19 -3.40 7.96
C GLU A 9 -12.42 -4.21 6.92
N LEU A 10 -12.63 -3.94 5.62
CA LEU A 10 -11.89 -4.60 4.54
C LEU A 10 -10.39 -4.30 4.58
N ARG A 11 -10.02 -3.05 4.91
CA ARG A 11 -8.61 -2.67 5.08
C ARG A 11 -7.97 -3.46 6.21
N ASP A 12 -8.66 -3.54 7.34
CA ASP A 12 -8.14 -4.15 8.55
C ASP A 12 -8.08 -5.68 8.41
N TYR A 13 -9.09 -6.30 7.80
CA TYR A 13 -9.08 -7.70 7.40
C TYR A 13 -7.92 -8.02 6.44
N GLY A 14 -7.70 -7.19 5.41
CA GLY A 14 -6.58 -7.38 4.48
C GLY A 14 -5.22 -7.40 5.19
N LYS A 15 -5.05 -6.54 6.20
CA LYS A 15 -3.84 -6.53 7.03
C LYS A 15 -3.74 -7.76 7.93
N GLU A 16 -4.85 -8.22 8.50
CA GLU A 16 -4.91 -9.41 9.35
C GLU A 16 -4.46 -10.67 8.60
N ILE A 17 -4.83 -10.81 7.33
CA ILE A 17 -4.46 -11.95 6.48
C ILE A 17 -3.06 -11.81 5.83
N GLY A 18 -2.31 -10.77 6.17
CA GLY A 18 -0.89 -10.65 5.82
C GLY A 18 -0.57 -9.79 4.59
N PHE A 19 -1.51 -9.03 4.02
CA PHE A 19 -1.15 -8.02 3.02
C PHE A 19 -0.32 -6.91 3.68
N GLN A 20 0.82 -6.58 3.07
CA GLN A 20 1.73 -5.55 3.58
C GLN A 20 1.25 -4.12 3.29
N TRP A 21 0.32 -3.95 2.35
CA TRP A 21 -0.31 -2.67 2.00
C TRP A 21 -1.75 -2.92 1.56
N VAL A 22 -2.69 -2.12 2.06
CA VAL A 22 -4.11 -2.21 1.70
C VAL A 22 -4.68 -0.81 1.54
N GLU A 23 -5.24 -0.53 0.35
CA GLU A 23 -6.01 0.68 0.06
C GLU A 23 -7.49 0.29 -0.10
N SER A 24 -8.37 0.88 0.70
CA SER A 24 -9.80 0.55 0.72
C SER A 24 -10.60 1.84 0.93
N ASN A 25 -11.16 2.36 -0.16
CA ASN A 25 -11.96 3.60 -0.19
C ASN A 25 -12.75 3.67 -1.52
N PRO A 26 -13.90 4.36 -1.61
CA PRO A 26 -14.75 4.39 -2.81
C PRO A 26 -14.05 4.67 -4.16
N LEU A 27 -13.02 5.51 -4.16
CA LEU A 27 -12.35 5.96 -5.38
C LEU A 27 -11.02 5.26 -5.67
N VAL A 28 -10.60 4.32 -4.80
CA VAL A 28 -9.35 3.58 -5.00
C VAL A 28 -9.40 2.82 -6.33
N ARG A 29 -8.27 2.84 -7.03
CA ARG A 29 -7.99 2.07 -8.24
C ARG A 29 -6.60 1.46 -8.08
N SER A 30 -6.28 0.47 -8.91
CA SER A 30 -5.01 -0.27 -8.82
C SER A 30 -3.76 0.60 -8.90
N SER A 31 -3.82 1.75 -9.57
CA SER A 31 -2.69 2.69 -9.69
C SER A 31 -2.57 3.69 -8.55
N TYR A 32 -3.58 3.80 -7.68
CA TYR A 32 -3.58 4.76 -6.58
C TYR A 32 -2.46 4.41 -5.60
N HIS A 33 -1.57 5.38 -5.31
CA HIS A 33 -0.36 5.22 -4.50
C HIS A 33 0.58 4.06 -4.91
N ALA A 34 0.49 3.53 -6.14
CA ALA A 34 1.31 2.40 -6.57
C ALA A 34 2.82 2.69 -6.48
N ALA A 35 3.26 3.93 -6.76
CA ALA A 35 4.65 4.32 -6.63
C ALA A 35 5.13 4.28 -5.16
N GLU A 36 4.27 4.67 -4.21
CA GLU A 36 4.57 4.63 -2.77
C GLU A 36 4.65 3.19 -2.27
N GLN A 37 3.73 2.33 -2.71
CA GLN A 37 3.75 0.90 -2.46
C GLN A 37 5.07 0.26 -2.89
N VAL A 38 5.54 0.57 -4.11
CA VAL A 38 6.81 0.07 -4.63
C VAL A 38 7.98 0.59 -3.78
N ARG A 39 8.01 1.88 -3.45
CA ARG A 39 9.08 2.45 -2.61
C ARG A 39 9.14 1.80 -1.23
N ALA A 40 7.99 1.56 -0.61
CA ALA A 40 7.90 0.99 0.73
C ALA A 40 8.25 -0.51 0.75
N LEU A 41 7.72 -1.29 -0.19
CA LEU A 41 7.74 -2.75 -0.11
C LEU A 41 8.79 -3.42 -1.00
N SER A 42 9.18 -2.81 -2.12
CA SER A 42 10.06 -3.47 -3.10
C SER A 42 11.51 -3.54 -2.61
N VAL A 43 11.98 -4.76 -2.37
CA VAL A 43 13.39 -5.06 -2.10
C VAL A 43 14.28 -4.59 -3.25
N VAL A 44 13.83 -4.73 -4.50
CA VAL A 44 14.57 -4.28 -5.68
C VAL A 44 14.68 -2.77 -5.69
N HIS A 45 13.59 -2.05 -5.43
CA HIS A 45 13.63 -0.59 -5.35
C HIS A 45 14.59 -0.10 -4.27
N ARG A 46 14.57 -0.72 -3.08
CA ARG A 46 15.54 -0.38 -2.01
C ARG A 46 16.98 -0.68 -2.39
N LYS A 47 17.26 -1.80 -3.06
CA LYS A 47 18.63 -2.13 -3.51
C LYS A 47 19.16 -1.16 -4.57
N LEU A 48 18.30 -0.72 -5.49
CA LEU A 48 18.71 0.16 -6.59
C LEU A 48 18.82 1.63 -6.18
N TYR A 49 17.97 2.09 -5.25
CA TYR A 49 17.81 3.52 -4.94
C TYR A 49 17.99 3.88 -3.45
N GLY A 50 18.08 2.90 -2.54
CA GLY A 50 18.11 3.12 -1.09
C GLY A 50 19.48 3.52 -0.51
N GLU A 51 20.58 3.27 -1.21
CA GLU A 51 21.94 3.65 -0.76
C GLU A 51 22.30 5.11 -1.07
N GLN A 52 21.47 5.84 -1.84
CA GLN A 52 21.77 7.21 -2.27
C GLN A 52 21.37 8.31 -1.28
N VAL A 53 20.69 7.99 -0.16
CA VAL A 53 20.30 8.97 0.88
C VAL A 53 21.40 9.14 1.94
N GLY A 54 22.65 9.22 1.47
CA GLY A 54 23.85 9.27 2.30
C GLY A 54 24.97 10.04 1.62
N LYS A 55 24.69 11.25 1.15
CA LYS A 55 25.67 12.32 0.92
C LYS A 55 25.05 13.67 1.21
#